data_AF-A0A0C2CRJ5-F1
#
_entry.id   AF-A0A0C2CRJ5-F1
#
_cell.length_a   1.000
_cell.length_b   1.000
_cell.length_c   1.000
_cell.angle_alpha   90.00
_cell.angle_beta   90.00
_cell.angle_gamma   90.00
#
_symmetry.space_group_name_H-M   'P 1'
#
loop_
_entity.id
_entity.type
_entity.pdbx_description
1 polymer ?
#
loop_
_entity_poly.entity_id
_entity_poly.type
_entity_poly.pdbx_seq_one_letter_code
_entity_poly.pdbx_strand_id
1 'polypeptide(L)'
;MGSRTNCGEAVECVNMLELTSTPIADRWRILVELLNQNKSEAMLDDEFKRVLRNYQNVFAVNEEELIQIPLMEHNLETGASPPICQKARPIPLATRVELRKILADLEDRNIIEPSKSSWSSPNVLVQ
;
A
#
# COMPACT_ATOMS: atom_id res chain seq x y z
N MET A 1 -25.26 -32.72 -22.42
CA MET A 1 -25.35 -32.56 -20.95
C MET A 1 -24.35 -31.47 -20.57
N GLY A 2 -24.77 -30.24 -20.27
CA GLY A 2 -25.30 -29.83 -18.96
C GLY A 2 -24.14 -29.83 -17.95
N SER A 3 -23.64 -28.72 -17.41
CA SER A 3 -24.33 -27.52 -16.93
C SER A 3 -23.31 -26.37 -16.78
N ARG A 4 -23.62 -25.18 -17.30
CA ARG A 4 -23.93 -23.95 -16.54
C ARG A 4 -22.86 -23.51 -15.54
N THR A 5 -22.11 -22.49 -15.99
CA THR A 5 -21.66 -21.31 -15.24
C THR A 5 -22.06 -21.27 -13.76
N ASN A 6 -21.08 -21.23 -12.87
CA ASN A 6 -21.24 -20.56 -11.58
C ASN A 6 -20.34 -19.32 -11.56
N CYS A 7 -20.76 -18.31 -12.34
CA CYS A 7 -20.34 -16.93 -12.13
C CYS A 7 -21.27 -16.41 -11.05
N GLY A 8 -20.81 -16.29 -9.81
CA GLY A 8 -21.70 -15.89 -8.73
C GLY A 8 -21.18 -15.95 -7.31
N GLU A 9 -19.87 -16.07 -7.06
CA GLU A 9 -19.38 -15.61 -5.76
C GLU A 9 -19.37 -14.09 -5.83
N ALA A 10 -20.28 -13.49 -5.04
CA ALA A 10 -20.20 -12.08 -4.73
C ALA A 10 -18.78 -11.84 -4.21
N VAL A 11 -17.96 -11.15 -4.99
CA VAL A 11 -16.74 -10.55 -4.45
C VAL A 11 -17.28 -9.53 -3.47
N GLU A 12 -17.33 -9.91 -2.21
CA GLU A 12 -17.57 -8.99 -1.11
C GLU A 12 -16.63 -7.83 -1.36
N CYS A 13 -17.18 -6.62 -1.51
CA CYS A 13 -16.40 -5.43 -1.75
C CYS A 13 -15.61 -5.16 -0.46
N VAL A 14 -14.47 -5.84 -0.32
CA VAL A 14 -13.58 -5.65 0.81
C VAL A 14 -13.05 -4.24 0.71
N ASN A 15 -13.29 -3.46 1.76
CA ASN A 15 -12.77 -2.12 1.88
C ASN A 15 -11.23 -2.20 1.83
N MET A 16 -10.61 -1.52 0.87
CA MET A 16 -9.17 -1.59 0.59
C MET A 16 -8.30 -1.18 1.80
N LEU A 17 -8.89 -0.51 2.79
CA LEU A 17 -8.22 -0.02 4.00
C LEU A 17 -8.46 -0.85 5.26
N GLU A 18 -9.19 -1.97 5.19
CA GLU A 18 -9.77 -2.59 6.40
C GLU A 18 -8.90 -3.56 7.19
N LEU A 19 -7.61 -3.66 6.90
CA LEU A 19 -6.78 -4.71 7.54
C LEU A 19 -5.47 -4.19 8.10
N THR A 20 -5.56 -3.26 9.05
CA THR A 20 -4.69 -3.11 10.26
C THR A 20 -4.58 -1.68 10.79
N SER A 21 -5.28 -0.67 10.23
CA SER A 21 -5.22 0.66 10.83
C SER A 21 -6.09 0.72 12.10
N THR A 22 -5.49 1.18 13.20
CA THR A 22 -6.28 1.68 14.33
C THR A 22 -7.23 2.78 13.82
N PRO A 23 -8.48 2.86 14.29
CA PRO A 23 -9.39 3.89 13.83
C PRO A 23 -8.79 5.27 14.06
N ILE A 24 -8.43 5.96 12.97
CA ILE A 24 -7.82 7.28 13.04
C ILE A 24 -8.87 8.26 13.54
N ALA A 25 -8.61 8.83 14.73
CA ALA A 25 -9.43 9.90 15.28
C ALA A 25 -9.46 11.09 14.29
N ASP A 26 -10.66 11.62 14.05
CA ASP A 26 -10.91 12.75 13.14
C ASP A 26 -10.52 12.56 11.66
N ARG A 27 -10.63 11.34 11.10
CA ARG A 27 -10.40 11.06 9.66
C ARG A 27 -10.93 12.16 8.72
N TRP A 28 -12.18 12.58 8.91
CA TRP A 28 -12.83 13.61 8.11
C TRP A 28 -12.06 14.93 8.09
N ARG A 29 -11.56 15.36 9.25
CA ARG A 29 -10.77 16.59 9.39
C ARG A 29 -9.49 16.50 8.56
N ILE A 30 -8.76 15.39 8.71
CA ILE A 30 -7.51 15.14 8.01
C ILE A 30 -7.73 15.09 6.50
N LEU A 31 -8.74 14.35 6.04
CA LEU A 31 -9.08 14.25 4.63
C LEU A 31 -9.40 15.62 4.00
N VAL A 32 -10.21 16.44 4.69
CA VAL A 32 -10.55 17.80 4.22
C VAL A 32 -9.30 18.68 4.17
N GLU A 33 -8.43 18.58 5.18
CA GLU A 33 -7.16 19.31 5.21
C GLU A 33 -6.25 18.94 4.04
N LEU A 34 -6.04 17.65 3.78
CA LEU A 34 -5.25 17.14 2.65
C LEU A 34 -5.82 17.60 1.31
N LEU A 35 -7.15 17.55 1.14
CA LEU A 35 -7.79 17.99 -0.10
C LEU A 35 -7.67 19.50 -0.32
N ASN A 36 -7.69 20.30 0.75
CA ASN A 36 -7.50 21.74 0.67
C ASN A 36 -6.04 22.12 0.37
N GLN A 37 -5.07 21.36 0.89
CA GLN A 37 -3.65 21.56 0.58
C GLN A 37 -3.34 21.28 -0.90
N ASN A 38 -4.05 20.32 -1.52
CA ASN A 38 -3.82 19.89 -2.89
C ASN A 38 -4.64 20.66 -3.96
N LYS A 39 -5.64 21.48 -3.57
CA LYS A 39 -6.49 22.22 -4.52
C LYS A 39 -5.97 23.64 -4.76
N SER A 40 -5.92 24.05 -6.03
CA SER A 40 -5.63 25.43 -6.44
C SER A 40 -6.87 26.34 -6.51
N GLU A 41 -8.10 25.79 -6.47
CA GLU A 41 -9.33 26.58 -6.61
C GLU A 41 -10.43 26.06 -5.66
N ALA A 42 -10.97 26.99 -4.86
CA ALA A 42 -11.73 26.72 -3.65
C ALA A 42 -13.24 26.63 -3.92
N MET A 43 -13.82 25.43 -3.80
CA MET A 43 -14.88 25.12 -2.85
C MET A 43 -15.17 23.62 -2.95
N LEU A 44 -15.36 22.95 -1.81
CA LEU A 44 -15.95 21.62 -1.80
C LEU A 44 -17.46 21.84 -1.91
N ASP A 45 -18.03 21.67 -3.10
CA ASP A 45 -19.48 21.71 -3.31
C ASP A 45 -20.18 20.76 -2.33
N ASP A 46 -21.39 21.07 -1.90
CA ASP A 46 -22.10 20.25 -0.90
C ASP A 46 -22.36 18.82 -1.40
N GLU A 47 -22.52 18.65 -2.71
CA GLU A 47 -22.56 17.34 -3.35
C GLU A 47 -21.22 16.59 -3.21
N PHE A 48 -20.10 17.28 -3.42
CA PHE A 48 -18.77 16.70 -3.28
C PHE A 48 -18.48 16.31 -1.83
N LYS A 49 -18.83 17.16 -0.86
CA LYS A 49 -18.73 16.84 0.57
C LYS A 49 -19.56 15.62 0.95
N ARG A 50 -20.76 15.47 0.39
CA ARG A 50 -21.63 14.31 0.62
C ARG A 50 -20.97 13.02 0.14
N VAL A 51 -20.41 13.02 -1.08
CA VAL A 51 -19.68 11.86 -1.62
C VAL A 51 -18.48 11.54 -0.75
N LEU A 52 -17.65 12.52 -0.42
CA LEU A 52 -16.49 12.32 0.44
C LEU A 52 -16.86 11.75 1.80
N ARG A 53 -17.97 12.18 2.40
CA ARG A 53 -18.40 11.70 3.71
C ARG A 53 -18.85 10.23 3.66
N ASN A 54 -19.49 9.83 2.58
CA ASN A 54 -19.95 8.46 2.37
C ASN A 54 -18.79 7.50 2.06
N TYR A 55 -17.74 7.98 1.39
CA TYR A 55 -16.61 7.16 0.93
C TYR A 55 -15.27 7.59 1.54
N GLN A 56 -15.29 8.18 2.74
CA GLN A 56 -14.07 8.67 3.41
C GLN A 56 -13.04 7.56 3.63
N ASN A 57 -13.52 6.33 3.83
CA ASN A 57 -12.73 5.11 4.02
C ASN A 57 -12.09 4.57 2.74
N VAL A 58 -12.32 5.18 1.59
CA VAL A 58 -11.63 4.79 0.33
C VAL A 58 -10.30 5.53 0.18
N PHE A 59 -10.18 6.71 0.78
CA PHE A 59 -9.01 7.56 0.66
C PHE A 59 -8.04 7.30 1.81
N ALA A 60 -6.79 6.92 1.53
CA ALA A 60 -5.75 6.88 2.55
C ALA A 60 -5.48 8.30 3.09
N VAL A 61 -5.57 8.48 4.41
CA VAL A 61 -5.26 9.77 5.07
C VAL A 61 -3.87 9.80 5.68
N ASN A 62 -3.21 8.65 5.79
CA ASN A 62 -1.80 8.50 6.16
C ASN A 62 -1.17 7.38 5.32
N GLU A 63 0.16 7.31 5.34
CA GLU A 63 0.89 6.27 4.59
C GLU A 63 0.66 4.86 5.16
N GLU A 64 0.39 4.75 6.46
CA GLU A 64 0.15 3.49 7.16
C GLU A 64 -1.15 2.79 6.73
N GLU A 65 -2.12 3.52 6.17
CA GLU A 65 -3.34 2.96 5.59
C GLU A 65 -3.12 2.24 4.25
N LEU A 66 -1.95 2.44 3.61
CA LEU A 66 -1.57 1.72 2.41
C LEU A 66 -0.99 0.35 2.80
N ILE A 67 -1.82 -0.69 2.76
CA ILE A 67 -1.51 -2.03 3.27
C ILE A 67 -1.94 -3.14 2.30
N GLN A 68 -1.51 -4.36 2.64
CA GLN A 68 -1.79 -5.60 1.92
C GLN A 68 -3.28 -5.97 1.95
N ILE A 69 -3.75 -6.57 0.86
CA ILE A 69 -5.08 -7.19 0.77
C ILE A 69 -4.88 -8.71 0.86
N PRO A 70 -5.40 -9.42 1.87
CA PRO A 70 -5.25 -10.87 2.02
C PRO A 70 -6.14 -11.65 1.03
N LEU A 71 -6.89 -10.95 0.18
CA LEU A 71 -7.83 -11.54 -0.76
C LEU A 71 -7.15 -12.45 -1.78
N MET A 72 -5.90 -12.16 -2.13
CA MET A 72 -5.20 -12.92 -3.17
C MET A 72 -3.69 -12.93 -2.94
N GLU A 73 -3.10 -14.12 -2.99
CA GLU A 73 -1.66 -14.30 -3.18
C GLU A 73 -1.35 -14.44 -4.68
N HIS A 74 -0.40 -13.65 -5.18
CA HIS A 74 -0.03 -13.67 -6.60
C HIS A 74 1.21 -14.55 -6.83
N ASN A 75 1.04 -15.67 -7.55
CA ASN A 75 2.17 -16.49 -7.97
C ASN A 75 2.85 -15.91 -9.22
N LEU A 76 4.15 -15.65 -9.14
CA LEU A 76 4.96 -15.15 -10.26
C LEU A 76 5.61 -16.32 -11.00
N GLU A 77 5.08 -16.63 -12.19
CA GLU A 77 5.64 -17.67 -13.07
C GLU A 77 6.92 -17.16 -13.76
N THR A 78 8.09 -17.66 -13.33
CA THR A 78 9.40 -17.29 -13.90
C THR A 78 9.84 -18.21 -15.05
N GLY A 79 9.08 -19.26 -15.35
CA GLY A 79 9.35 -20.20 -16.43
C GLY A 79 10.70 -20.92 -16.27
N ALA A 80 11.55 -20.85 -17.30
CA ALA A 80 12.89 -21.46 -17.29
C ALA A 80 14.01 -20.48 -16.88
N SER A 81 13.66 -19.27 -16.43
CA SER A 81 14.66 -18.25 -16.09
C SER A 81 15.38 -18.58 -14.78
N PRO A 82 16.72 -18.68 -14.76
CA PRO A 82 17.46 -18.96 -13.54
C PRO A 82 17.47 -17.75 -12.58
N PRO A 83 17.64 -17.96 -11.27
CA PRO A 83 17.77 -16.88 -10.30
C PRO A 83 18.93 -15.93 -10.60
N ILE A 84 18.67 -14.64 -10.41
CA ILE A 84 19.67 -13.56 -10.57
C ILE A 84 19.98 -12.98 -9.20
N CYS A 85 21.25 -13.07 -8.79
CA CYS A 85 21.76 -12.47 -7.55
C CYS A 85 22.75 -11.35 -7.86
N GLN A 86 22.27 -10.11 -7.79
CA GLN A 86 23.08 -8.92 -8.05
C GLN A 86 23.84 -8.48 -6.80
N LYS A 87 25.11 -8.09 -6.98
CA LYS A 87 25.95 -7.59 -5.88
C LYS A 87 25.47 -6.22 -5.42
N ALA A 88 25.19 -6.08 -4.12
CA ALA A 88 24.84 -4.80 -3.49
C ALA A 88 26.00 -3.80 -3.53
N ARG A 89 25.68 -2.52 -3.75
CA ARG A 89 26.64 -1.41 -3.64
C ARG A 89 26.81 -1.01 -2.17
N PRO A 90 28.01 -0.60 -1.72
CA PRO A 90 28.19 -0.11 -0.36
C PRO A 90 27.32 1.13 -0.08
N ILE A 91 26.59 1.11 1.04
CA ILE A 91 25.76 2.24 1.46
C ILE A 91 26.63 3.26 2.21
N PRO A 92 26.61 4.56 1.82
CA PRO A 92 27.31 5.64 2.51
C PRO A 92 26.94 5.74 4.00
N LEU A 93 27.90 6.08 4.85
CA LEU A 93 27.68 6.10 6.31
C LEU A 93 26.56 7.05 6.74
N ALA A 94 26.44 8.22 6.08
CA ALA A 94 25.44 9.22 6.39
C ALA A 94 24.00 8.70 6.21
N THR A 95 23.76 7.87 5.18
CA THR A 95 22.42 7.39 4.83
C THR A 95 22.05 6.06 5.49
N ARG A 96 22.99 5.38 6.15
CA ARG A 96 22.72 4.10 6.86
C ARG A 96 21.73 4.24 8.02
N VAL A 97 21.66 5.41 8.66
CA VAL A 97 20.71 5.63 9.76
C VAL A 97 19.30 5.74 9.21
N GLU A 98 19.11 6.51 8.15
CA GLU A 98 17.83 6.70 7.49
C GLU A 98 17.31 5.41 6.85
N LEU A 99 18.16 4.69 6.11
CA LEU A 99 17.79 3.40 5.54
C LEU A 99 17.32 2.40 6.60
N ARG A 100 17.98 2.35 7.77
CA ARG A 100 17.55 1.45 8.86
C ARG A 100 16.20 1.83 9.43
N LYS A 101 15.87 3.12 9.49
CA LYS A 101 14.54 3.57 9.93
C LYS A 101 13.45 3.15 8.94
N ILE A 102 13.71 3.32 7.64
CA ILE A 102 12.77 2.92 6.58
C ILE A 102 12.56 1.40 6.61
N LEU A 103 13.63 0.61 6.73
CA LEU A 103 13.51 -0.85 6.80
C LEU A 103 12.73 -1.31 8.03
N ALA A 104 12.97 -0.69 9.20
CA ALA A 104 12.22 -1.00 10.41
C ALA A 104 10.73 -0.64 10.28
N ASP A 105 10.40 0.53 9.72
CA ASP A 105 9.00 0.93 9.47
C ASP A 105 8.28 -0.07 8.53
N LEU A 106 8.93 -0.46 7.44
CA LEU A 106 8.35 -1.42 6.48
C LEU A 106 8.19 -2.83 7.07
N GLU A 107 9.10 -3.26 7.96
CA GLU A 107 9.01 -4.54 8.67
C GLU A 107 7.90 -4.50 9.74
N ASP A 108 7.81 -3.42 10.53
CA ASP A 108 6.75 -3.20 11.55
C ASP A 108 5.35 -3.20 10.91
N ARG A 109 5.24 -2.66 9.69
CA ARG A 109 4.02 -2.63 8.87
C ARG A 109 3.72 -3.95 8.16
N ASN A 110 4.56 -4.98 8.32
CA ASN A 110 4.47 -6.26 7.62
C ASN A 110 4.45 -6.15 6.08
N ILE A 111 5.12 -5.14 5.52
CA ILE A 111 5.27 -4.97 4.05
C ILE A 111 6.45 -5.79 3.54
N ILE A 112 7.50 -5.93 4.35
CA ILE A 112 8.69 -6.74 4.04
C ILE A 112 8.97 -7.72 5.17
N GLU A 113 9.68 -8.80 4.85
CA GLU A 113 10.17 -9.76 5.83
C GLU A 113 11.60 -10.23 5.48
N PRO A 114 12.38 -10.66 6.48
CA PRO A 114 13.68 -11.28 6.24
C PRO A 114 13.53 -12.59 5.44
N SER A 115 14.25 -12.71 4.33
CA SER A 115 14.23 -13.91 3.50
C SER A 115 15.64 -14.36 3.09
N LYS A 116 15.77 -15.65 2.74
CA LYS A 116 16.99 -16.24 2.17
C LYS A 116 16.68 -16.70 0.74
N SER A 117 16.93 -15.82 -0.23
CA SER A 117 16.59 -16.04 -1.63
C SER A 117 17.84 -16.16 -2.52
N SER A 118 17.74 -16.98 -3.57
CA SER A 118 18.71 -16.98 -4.68
C SER A 118 18.54 -15.78 -5.62
N TRP A 119 17.43 -15.03 -5.47
CA TRP A 119 17.18 -13.76 -6.15
C TRP A 119 17.61 -12.59 -5.26
N SER A 120 18.33 -11.63 -5.83
CA SER A 120 18.69 -10.40 -5.12
C SER A 120 18.89 -9.24 -6.09
N SER A 121 18.29 -8.10 -5.75
CA SER A 121 18.47 -6.83 -6.45
C SER A 121 18.96 -5.79 -5.44
N PRO A 122 19.96 -4.94 -5.77
CA PRO A 122 20.47 -3.94 -4.85
C PRO A 122 19.43 -2.84 -4.64
N ASN A 123 19.28 -2.38 -3.40
CA ASN A 123 18.51 -1.18 -3.10
C ASN A 123 19.31 0.09 -3.46
N VAL A 124 18.60 1.14 -3.85
CA VAL A 124 19.17 2.45 -4.14
C VAL A 124 18.42 3.49 -3.31
N LEU A 125 19.18 4.32 -2.60
CA LEU A 125 18.64 5.48 -1.89
C LEU A 125 18.72 6.70 -2.80
N VAL A 126 17.60 7.42 -2.92
CA VAL A 126 17.51 8.68 -3.66
C VAL A 126 17.36 9.80 -2.61
N GLN A 127 18.12 10.89 -2.79
CA GLN A 127 18.17 12.04 -1.89
C GLN A 127 17.56 13.27 -2.56
#